data_AF-A0A412B079-F1
#
_entry.id   AF-A0A412B079-F1
#
_cell.length_a   1.000
_cell.length_b   1.000
_cell.length_c   1.000
_cell.angle_alpha   90.00
_cell.angle_beta   90.00
_cell.angle_gamma   90.00
#
_symmetry.space_group_name_H-M   'P 1'
#
loop_
_entity.id
_entity.type
_entity.pdbx_description
1 polymer ?
#
loop_
_entity_poly.entity_id
_entity_poly.type
_entity_poly.pdbx_seq_one_letter_code
_entity_poly.pdbx_strand_id
1 'polypeptide(L)'
;MRRPLASGYRRSGGEKGSLALSPDTRCAVVKESSGYRNTAVCYPACEAQEEIYRQARDAVKHAAEIAPVTLQAPYTLRFTFRGQVRPEIKALPGIAAIDDKTYELKGGDLHKMWELVNDACCNWLDV
;
A
#
# COMPACT_ATOMS: atom_id res chain seq x y z
N MET A 1 37.00 -10.85 -13.51
CA MET A 1 36.70 -9.49 -14.00
C MET A 1 35.36 -9.04 -13.43
N ARG A 2 35.36 -8.11 -12.47
CA ARG A 2 34.13 -7.49 -11.93
C ARG A 2 33.63 -6.47 -12.94
N ARG A 3 32.40 -6.62 -13.44
CA ARG A 3 31.73 -5.54 -14.17
C ARG A 3 31.26 -4.49 -13.16
N PRO A 4 31.49 -3.20 -13.39
CA PRO A 4 30.95 -2.15 -12.53
C PRO A 4 29.43 -2.13 -12.69
N LEU A 5 28.70 -2.13 -11.56
CA LEU A 5 27.28 -1.81 -11.56
C LEU A 5 27.15 -0.35 -11.98
N ALA A 6 26.60 -0.15 -13.18
CA ALA A 6 26.44 1.14 -13.80
C ALA A 6 25.65 2.07 -12.88
N SER A 7 26.33 3.12 -12.43
CA SER A 7 25.73 4.42 -12.10
C SER A 7 24.86 4.87 -13.27
N GLY A 8 23.55 4.89 -13.07
CA GLY A 8 22.61 5.56 -13.96
C GLY A 8 21.53 4.63 -14.53
N TYR A 9 20.44 4.46 -13.79
CA TYR A 9 19.14 4.23 -14.41
C TYR A 9 18.12 5.20 -13.82
N ARG A 10 17.51 5.95 -14.75
CA ARG A 10 16.60 7.07 -14.55
C ARG A 10 15.33 6.53 -13.88
N ARG A 11 14.87 7.17 -12.79
CA ARG A 11 13.52 6.96 -12.24
C ARG A 11 12.52 7.16 -13.37
N SER A 12 11.93 6.08 -13.89
CA SER A 12 10.80 6.16 -14.81
C SER A 12 9.62 6.73 -14.03
N GLY A 13 9.11 7.87 -14.51
CA GLY A 13 7.98 8.57 -13.93
C GLY A 13 6.72 7.71 -13.97
N GLY A 14 6.38 7.11 -12.83
CA GLY A 14 4.98 6.94 -12.45
C GLY A 14 4.46 8.29 -11.94
N GLU A 15 3.20 8.59 -12.24
CA GLU A 15 2.52 9.86 -11.95
C GLU A 15 2.89 10.48 -10.60
N LYS A 16 3.11 11.79 -10.62
CA LYS A 16 3.31 12.67 -9.46
C LYS A 16 2.06 12.61 -8.55
N GLY A 17 2.01 11.63 -7.65
CA GLY A 17 0.87 11.49 -6.74
C GLY A 17 1.00 10.46 -5.62
N SER A 18 2.05 9.64 -5.59
CA SER A 18 2.32 8.81 -4.40
C SER A 18 3.05 9.67 -3.37
N LEU A 19 2.29 10.41 -2.55
CA LEU A 19 2.82 10.84 -1.26
C LEU A 19 3.21 9.57 -0.51
N ALA A 20 4.51 9.34 -0.34
CA ALA A 20 4.96 8.31 0.58
C ALA A 20 4.29 8.60 1.93
N LEU A 21 3.45 7.67 2.39
CA LEU A 21 2.72 7.82 3.66
C LEU A 21 3.67 8.13 4.82
N SER A 22 4.91 7.65 4.73
CA SER A 22 6.04 8.01 5.58
C SER A 22 7.29 8.16 4.70
N PRO A 23 7.72 9.40 4.38
CA PRO A 23 8.81 9.67 3.46
C PRO A 23 10.17 9.18 3.97
N ASP A 24 10.33 9.07 5.30
CA ASP A 24 11.57 8.64 5.95
C ASP A 24 11.62 7.12 6.21
N THR A 25 10.62 6.37 5.71
CA THR A 25 10.61 4.90 5.86
C THR A 25 11.71 4.25 5.02
N ARG A 26 12.46 3.36 5.66
CA ARG A 26 13.55 2.59 5.02
C ARG A 26 12.91 1.42 4.28
N CYS A 27 13.35 1.17 3.06
CA CYS A 27 12.75 0.16 2.18
C CYS A 27 13.83 -0.75 1.60
N ALA A 28 13.62 -2.05 1.70
CA ALA A 28 14.41 -3.07 1.00
C ALA A 28 13.72 -3.39 -0.33
N VAL A 29 14.35 -3.01 -1.44
CA VAL A 29 13.91 -3.41 -2.77
C VAL A 29 14.53 -4.77 -3.08
N VAL A 30 13.68 -5.81 -3.16
CA VAL A 30 14.12 -7.20 -3.43
C VAL A 30 13.65 -7.71 -4.80
N LYS A 31 12.80 -6.93 -5.46
CA LYS A 31 12.27 -7.18 -6.80
C LYS A 31 11.74 -5.88 -7.38
N GLU A 32 11.72 -5.80 -8.69
CA GLU A 32 11.21 -4.66 -9.43
C GLU A 32 10.09 -5.11 -10.37
N SER A 33 9.07 -4.28 -10.55
CA SER A 33 8.03 -4.56 -11.54
C SER A 33 8.63 -4.49 -12.94
N SER A 34 8.34 -5.48 -13.79
CA SER A 34 8.72 -5.45 -15.20
C SER A 34 7.70 -4.70 -16.07
N GLY A 35 6.78 -3.95 -15.48
CA GLY A 35 5.76 -3.18 -16.20
C GLY A 35 4.49 -3.95 -16.56
N TYR A 36 4.43 -5.26 -16.32
CA TYR A 36 3.22 -6.06 -16.51
C TYR A 36 2.66 -6.57 -15.18
N ARG A 37 1.33 -6.78 -15.16
CA ARG A 37 0.64 -7.33 -13.99
C ARG A 37 1.13 -8.77 -13.76
N ASN A 38 1.49 -9.08 -12.51
CA ASN A 38 1.97 -10.39 -12.06
C ASN A 38 3.38 -10.80 -12.54
N THR A 39 4.19 -9.87 -13.04
CA THR A 39 5.58 -10.15 -13.42
C THR A 39 6.54 -9.20 -12.72
N ALA A 40 7.69 -9.73 -12.30
CA ALA A 40 8.73 -8.97 -11.64
C ALA A 40 10.11 -9.55 -11.97
N VAL A 41 11.12 -8.71 -11.91
CA VAL A 41 12.52 -9.11 -11.90
C VAL A 41 12.94 -9.22 -10.44
N CYS A 42 13.28 -10.42 -9.99
CA CYS A 42 13.65 -10.70 -8.61
C CYS A 42 15.17 -10.77 -8.45
N TYR A 43 15.70 -10.27 -7.34
CA TYR A 43 17.08 -10.51 -6.98
C TYR A 43 17.27 -11.95 -6.46
N PRO A 44 18.48 -12.52 -6.58
CA PRO A 44 18.81 -13.82 -5.99
C PRO A 44 18.50 -13.85 -4.48
N ALA A 45 18.09 -15.02 -3.97
CA ALA A 45 17.63 -15.16 -2.58
C ALA A 45 18.67 -14.66 -1.55
N CYS A 46 19.96 -15.00 -1.74
CA CYS A 46 21.02 -14.55 -0.84
C CYS A 46 21.17 -13.02 -0.84
N GLU A 47 21.14 -12.39 -2.01
CA GLU A 47 21.26 -10.93 -2.15
C GLU A 47 20.03 -10.22 -1.56
N ALA A 48 18.83 -10.73 -1.81
CA ALA A 48 17.60 -10.21 -1.24
C ALA A 48 17.61 -10.30 0.30
N GLN A 49 18.09 -11.42 0.85
CA GLN A 49 18.23 -11.61 2.30
C GLN A 49 19.21 -10.61 2.90
N GLU A 50 20.39 -10.46 2.30
CA GLU A 50 21.40 -9.48 2.74
C GLU A 50 20.82 -8.06 2.72
N GLU A 51 20.08 -7.68 1.67
CA GLU A 51 19.45 -6.37 1.56
C GLU A 51 18.38 -6.14 2.64
N ILE A 52 17.53 -7.13 2.90
CA ILE A 52 16.52 -7.07 3.97
C ILE A 52 17.20 -6.82 5.31
N TYR A 53 18.23 -7.60 5.65
CA TYR A 53 18.93 -7.43 6.94
C TYR A 53 19.71 -6.12 7.02
N ARG A 54 20.25 -5.63 5.91
CA ARG A 54 20.94 -4.34 5.84
C ARG A 54 19.97 -3.19 6.14
N GLN A 55 18.84 -3.15 5.45
CA GLN A 55 17.82 -2.10 5.62
C GLN A 55 17.11 -2.19 6.97
N ALA A 56 16.88 -3.40 7.50
CA ALA A 56 16.31 -3.57 8.83
C ALA A 56 17.24 -3.00 9.93
N ARG A 57 18.55 -3.26 9.83
CA ARG A 57 19.54 -2.68 10.77
C ARG A 57 19.58 -1.16 10.67
N ASP A 58 19.56 -0.63 9.45
CA ASP A 58 19.52 0.81 9.20
C ASP A 58 18.26 1.45 9.80
N ALA A 59 17.09 0.85 9.55
CA ALA A 59 15.82 1.30 10.09
C ALA A 59 15.80 1.35 11.62
N VAL A 60 16.34 0.33 12.30
CA VAL A 60 16.44 0.30 13.77
C VAL A 60 17.40 1.35 14.29
N LYS A 61 18.57 1.49 13.66
CA LYS A 61 19.58 2.49 14.04
C LYS A 61 19.03 3.92 13.94
N HIS A 62 18.19 4.16 12.94
CA HIS A 62 17.63 5.47 12.63
C HIS A 62 16.13 5.57 12.97
N ALA A 63 15.62 4.74 13.89
CA ALA A 63 14.19 4.65 14.17
C ALA A 63 13.59 5.99 14.63
N ALA A 64 14.35 6.81 15.37
CA ALA A 64 13.91 8.13 15.83
C ALA A 64 13.65 9.14 14.70
N GLU A 65 14.18 8.87 13.50
CA GLU A 65 13.96 9.70 12.31
C GLU A 65 12.67 9.33 11.57
N ILE A 66 12.04 8.18 11.89
CA ILE A 66 10.78 7.75 11.28
C ILE A 66 9.65 8.24 12.18
N ALA A 67 9.05 9.38 11.82
CA ALA A 67 7.88 9.88 12.52
C ALA A 67 6.68 8.93 12.30
N PRO A 68 5.90 8.59 13.35
CA PRO A 68 4.65 7.88 13.18
C PRO A 68 3.67 8.68 12.32
N VAL A 69 3.05 8.00 11.36
CA VAL A 69 1.96 8.60 10.57
C VAL A 69 0.75 8.78 11.47
N THR A 70 0.41 10.04 11.74
CA THR A 70 -0.75 10.38 12.56
C THR A 70 -1.87 10.91 11.66
N LEU A 71 -3.01 10.24 11.71
CA LEU A 71 -4.23 10.70 11.05
C LEU A 71 -5.13 11.37 12.10
N GLN A 72 -5.76 12.48 11.75
CA GLN A 72 -6.67 13.20 12.64
C GLN A 72 -8.12 12.82 12.30
N ALA A 73 -8.91 12.48 13.31
CA ALA A 73 -10.33 12.24 13.16
C ALA A 73 -11.09 13.56 12.89
N PRO A 74 -12.26 13.52 12.21
CA PRO A 74 -12.92 12.34 11.66
C PRO A 74 -12.26 11.83 10.38
N TYR A 75 -12.27 10.51 10.19
CA TYR A 75 -11.73 9.84 9.02
C TYR A 75 -12.78 9.73 7.91
N THR A 76 -12.31 9.71 6.67
CA THR A 76 -13.10 9.36 5.49
C THR A 76 -12.39 8.25 4.75
N LEU A 77 -13.02 7.08 4.66
CA LEU A 77 -12.58 6.00 3.79
C LEU A 77 -13.33 6.12 2.46
N ARG A 78 -12.59 6.20 1.35
CA ARG A 78 -13.14 6.24 -0.01
C ARG A 78 -12.73 4.98 -0.77
N PHE A 79 -13.71 4.29 -1.34
CA PHE A 79 -13.52 3.04 -2.06
C PHE A 79 -14.06 3.17 -3.47
N THR A 80 -13.23 2.84 -4.47
CA THR A 80 -13.64 2.79 -5.88
C THR A 80 -13.55 1.35 -6.38
N PHE A 81 -14.69 0.78 -6.76
CA PHE A 81 -14.79 -0.60 -7.24
C PHE A 81 -14.57 -0.65 -8.75
N ARG A 82 -13.78 -1.63 -9.22
CA ARG A 82 -13.54 -1.82 -10.66
C ARG A 82 -14.76 -2.46 -11.36
N GLY A 83 -15.42 -3.41 -10.68
CA GLY A 83 -16.57 -4.16 -11.17
C GLY A 83 -17.92 -3.64 -10.65
N GLN A 84 -18.96 -4.46 -10.80
CA GLN A 84 -20.27 -4.18 -10.22
C GLN A 84 -20.17 -4.13 -8.69
N VAL A 85 -20.71 -3.07 -8.10
CA VAL A 85 -20.75 -2.90 -6.64
C VAL A 85 -21.81 -3.82 -6.07
N ARG A 86 -21.40 -4.62 -5.08
CA ARG A 86 -22.26 -5.61 -4.43
C ARG A 86 -23.35 -4.93 -3.59
N PRO A 87 -24.57 -5.51 -3.50
CA PRO A 87 -25.66 -4.95 -2.68
C PRO A 87 -25.29 -4.75 -1.21
N GLU A 88 -24.46 -5.62 -0.64
CA GLU A 88 -24.01 -5.58 0.75
C GLU A 88 -23.22 -4.32 1.04
N ILE A 89 -22.34 -3.90 0.11
CA ILE A 89 -21.60 -2.64 0.21
C ILE A 89 -22.57 -1.46 0.20
N LYS A 90 -23.60 -1.50 -0.64
CA LYS A 90 -24.62 -0.44 -0.71
C LYS A 90 -25.49 -0.36 0.56
N ALA A 91 -25.61 -1.48 1.27
CA ALA A 91 -26.38 -1.61 2.50
C ALA A 91 -25.55 -1.30 3.77
N LEU A 92 -24.25 -1.03 3.64
CA LEU A 92 -23.39 -0.74 4.78
C LEU A 92 -23.88 0.49 5.57
N PRO A 93 -24.03 0.40 6.90
CA PRO A 93 -24.44 1.53 7.71
C PRO A 93 -23.50 2.73 7.56
N GLY A 94 -24.05 3.91 7.26
CA GLY A 94 -23.28 5.15 7.16
C GLY A 94 -22.47 5.31 5.87
N ILE A 95 -22.61 4.39 4.91
CA ILE A 95 -21.97 4.54 3.60
C ILE A 95 -22.76 5.51 2.72
N ALA A 96 -22.05 6.33 1.93
CA ALA A 96 -22.62 7.24 0.96
C ALA A 96 -22.04 6.96 -0.43
N ALA A 97 -22.91 6.82 -1.44
CA ALA A 97 -22.46 6.74 -2.82
C ALA A 97 -22.05 8.14 -3.31
N ILE A 98 -20.83 8.25 -3.85
CA ILE A 98 -20.34 9.45 -4.54
C ILE A 98 -20.67 9.36 -6.04
N ASP A 99 -20.53 8.16 -6.59
CA ASP A 99 -20.94 7.78 -7.94
C ASP A 99 -21.31 6.27 -7.98
N ASP A 100 -21.61 5.74 -9.16
CA ASP A 100 -22.03 4.33 -9.34
C ASP A 100 -21.03 3.29 -8.80
N LYS A 101 -19.74 3.66 -8.73
CA LYS A 101 -18.63 2.78 -8.36
C LYS A 101 -17.82 3.27 -7.16
N THR A 102 -18.07 4.48 -6.69
CA THR A 102 -17.31 5.11 -5.61
C THR A 102 -18.19 5.38 -4.41
N TYR A 103 -17.74 4.91 -3.24
CA TYR A 103 -18.47 5.03 -1.98
C TYR A 103 -17.55 5.61 -0.91
N GLU A 104 -18.13 6.36 0.01
CA GLU A 104 -17.46 6.94 1.17
C GLU A 104 -18.09 6.47 2.48
N LEU A 105 -17.25 6.25 3.48
CA LEU A 105 -17.63 6.00 4.87
C LEU A 105 -16.91 7.01 5.76
N LYS A 106 -17.65 7.72 6.61
CA LYS A 106 -17.10 8.70 7.56
C LYS A 106 -17.26 8.21 8.99
N GLY A 107 -16.26 8.43 9.84
CA GLY A 107 -16.31 8.00 11.23
C GLY A 107 -15.11 8.41 12.07
N GLY A 108 -15.19 8.19 13.38
CA GLY A 108 -14.12 8.52 14.32
C GLY A 108 -13.14 7.39 14.61
N ASP A 109 -13.42 6.17 14.15
CA ASP A 109 -12.66 4.96 14.46
C ASP A 109 -12.29 4.25 13.16
N LEU A 110 -11.07 4.50 12.68
CA LEU A 110 -10.57 3.97 11.40
C LEU A 110 -10.58 2.43 11.39
N HIS A 111 -10.29 1.80 12.52
CA HIS A 111 -10.22 0.35 12.63
C HIS A 111 -11.61 -0.27 12.44
N LYS A 112 -12.62 0.20 13.18
CA LYS A 112 -14.01 -0.26 13.02
C LYS A 112 -14.56 0.01 11.64
N MET A 113 -14.25 1.17 11.07
CA MET A 113 -14.65 1.50 9.70
C MET A 113 -14.04 0.53 8.68
N TRP A 114 -12.77 0.15 8.85
CA TRP A 114 -12.11 -0.82 7.99
C TRP A 114 -12.68 -2.23 8.17
N GLU A 115 -12.91 -2.69 9.41
CA GLU A 115 -13.53 -3.99 9.69
C GLU A 115 -14.89 -4.13 9.02
N LEU A 116 -15.76 -3.11 9.16
CA LEU A 116 -17.08 -3.10 8.53
C LEU A 116 -17.01 -3.29 7.00
N VAL A 117 -16.05 -2.61 6.35
CA VAL A 117 -15.88 -2.71 4.90
C VAL A 117 -15.22 -4.03 4.51
N ASN A 118 -14.23 -4.49 5.28
CA ASN A 118 -13.53 -5.74 5.06
C ASN A 118 -14.48 -6.94 5.17
N ASP A 119 -15.36 -6.96 6.16
CA ASP A 119 -16.37 -8.02 6.34
C ASP A 119 -17.30 -8.10 5.13
N ALA A 120 -17.77 -6.95 4.62
CA ALA A 120 -18.59 -6.91 3.41
C ALA A 120 -17.83 -7.34 2.14
N CYS A 121 -16.49 -7.22 2.12
CA CYS A 121 -15.66 -7.65 1.00
C CYS A 121 -15.19 -9.12 1.09
N CYS A 122 -14.91 -9.61 2.30
CA CYS A 122 -14.17 -10.86 2.55
C CYS A 122 -15.02 -12.04 3.03
N ASN A 123 -16.22 -11.83 3.59
CA ASN A 123 -17.13 -12.91 4.03
C ASN A 123 -17.73 -13.76 2.88
N TRP A 124 -17.02 -13.87 1.77
CA TRP A 124 -17.37 -14.67 0.59
C TRP A 124 -16.28 -15.69 0.21
N LEU A 125 -15.11 -15.73 0.86
CA LEU A 125 -14.17 -16.84 0.61
C LEU A 125 -14.65 -18.20 1.16
N ASP A 126 -15.78 -18.22 1.86
CA ASP A 126 -16.42 -19.41 2.44
C ASP A 126 -17.78 -19.79 1.79
N VAL A 127 -18.11 -19.29 0.59
CA VAL A 127 -19.32 -19.69 -0.18
C VAL A 127 -18.99 -20.13 -1.60
#